data_AF-A0A7C1BIX8-F1
#
_entry.id   AF-A0A7C1BIX8-F1
#
_cell.length_a   1.000
_cell.length_b   1.000
_cell.length_c   1.000
_cell.angle_alpha   90.00
_cell.angle_beta   90.00
_cell.angle_gamma   90.00
#
_symmetry.space_group_name_H-M   'P 1'
#
loop_
_entity.id
_entity.type
_entity.pdbx_description
1 polymer ?
#
loop_
_entity_poly.entity_id
_entity_poly.type
_entity_poly.pdbx_seq_one_letter_code
_entity_poly.pdbx_strand_id
1 'polypeptide(L)'
;MVTQMESLTKLGPLSSILSMLPGGFKVRQSIDTEEIENKVRKWKAILNSMTPKERSEPSIINSSRVRRIARGAGVEERDVRDLLKNYYRMRSLIKRIRGRRDFRKLLRGMSGT
;
A
#
# COMPACT_ATOMS: atom_id res chain seq x y z
N MET A 1 -3.85 6.42 3.45
CA MET A 1 -2.79 5.39 3.36
C MET A 1 -3.12 4.18 4.22
N VAL A 2 -3.37 4.40 5.51
CA VAL A 2 -3.65 3.33 6.49
C VAL A 2 -4.81 2.43 6.05
N THR A 3 -5.93 2.99 5.61
CA THR A 3 -7.13 2.25 5.18
C THR A 3 -6.89 1.31 3.99
N GLN A 4 -5.93 1.61 3.10
CA GLN A 4 -5.59 0.74 1.97
C GLN A 4 -4.68 -0.42 2.37
N MET A 5 -3.83 -0.21 3.39
CA MET A 5 -2.94 -1.25 3.94
C MET A 5 -3.65 -2.14 4.95
N GLU A 6 -4.59 -1.60 5.73
CA GLU A 6 -5.46 -2.39 6.61
C GLU A 6 -6.31 -3.38 5.82
N SER A 7 -6.80 -3.01 4.63
CA SER A 7 -7.47 -3.95 3.73
C SER A 7 -6.57 -5.12 3.33
N LEU A 8 -5.28 -4.88 3.13
CA LEU A 8 -4.28 -5.93 2.85
C LEU A 8 -3.90 -6.76 4.09
N THR A 9 -4.19 -6.24 5.29
CA THR A 9 -3.93 -6.91 6.56
C THR A 9 -5.13 -7.72 7.07
N LYS A 10 -6.36 -7.31 6.68
CA LYS A 10 -7.62 -8.00 6.96
C LYS A 10 -7.88 -9.19 6.04
N LEU A 11 -7.22 -9.19 4.88
CA LEU A 11 -6.93 -10.39 4.13
C LEU A 11 -5.97 -11.20 5.00
N GLY A 12 -6.33 -12.45 5.35
CA GLY A 12 -5.54 -13.32 6.24
C GLY A 12 -4.12 -13.60 5.71
N PRO A 13 -3.46 -14.69 6.13
CA PRO A 13 -2.17 -15.05 5.53
C PRO A 13 -2.31 -15.00 4.01
N LEU A 14 -1.53 -14.16 3.33
CA LEU A 14 -1.61 -14.00 1.87
C LEU A 14 -1.52 -15.38 1.18
N SER A 15 -0.80 -16.31 1.81
CA SER A 15 -0.74 -17.72 1.49
C SER A 15 -2.11 -18.40 1.33
N SER A 16 -3.04 -18.17 2.26
CA SER A 16 -4.37 -18.79 2.28
C SER A 16 -5.26 -18.26 1.15
N ILE A 17 -5.15 -16.96 0.86
CA ILE A 17 -5.92 -16.33 -0.23
C ILE A 17 -5.35 -16.69 -1.59
N LEU A 18 -4.03 -16.74 -1.75
CA LEU A 18 -3.39 -17.21 -2.97
C LEU A 18 -3.73 -18.68 -3.26
N SER A 19 -3.87 -19.52 -2.22
CA SER A 19 -4.23 -20.93 -2.36
C SER A 19 -5.68 -21.16 -2.82
N MET A 20 -6.56 -20.17 -2.66
CA MET A 20 -7.95 -20.23 -3.11
C MET A 20 -8.16 -19.72 -4.54
N LEU A 21 -7.14 -19.13 -5.18
CA LEU A 21 -7.22 -18.67 -6.57
C LEU A 21 -6.87 -19.81 -7.55
N PRO A 22 -7.63 -19.99 -8.66
CA PRO A 22 -7.28 -20.96 -9.69
C PRO A 22 -5.91 -20.62 -10.27
N GLY A 23 -4.94 -21.55 -10.17
CA GLY A 23 -3.54 -21.34 -10.55
C GLY A 23 -2.60 -20.88 -9.42
N GLY A 24 -3.11 -20.74 -8.19
CA GLY A 24 -2.36 -20.31 -6.99
C GLY A 24 -1.11 -21.13 -6.66
N PHE A 25 -1.08 -22.42 -6.99
CA PHE A 25 0.08 -23.29 -6.75
C PHE A 25 1.33 -22.88 -7.56
N LYS A 26 1.17 -22.43 -8.82
CA LYS A 26 2.29 -21.95 -9.64
C LYS A 26 2.79 -20.58 -9.21
N VAL A 27 1.88 -19.74 -8.72
CA VAL A 27 2.19 -18.41 -8.19
C VAL A 27 2.86 -18.52 -6.82
N ARG A 28 2.49 -19.49 -5.98
CA ARG A 28 3.13 -19.76 -4.68
C ARG A 28 4.59 -20.22 -4.81
N GLN A 29 4.95 -20.91 -5.90
CA GLN A 29 6.35 -21.29 -6.17
C GLN A 29 7.21 -20.13 -6.69
N SER A 30 6.62 -19.13 -7.36
CA SER A 30 7.33 -17.97 -7.89
C SER A 30 7.29 -16.75 -6.98
N ILE A 31 6.39 -16.73 -6.02
CA ILE A 31 6.24 -15.68 -5.02
C ILE A 31 6.64 -16.23 -3.66
N ASP A 32 7.81 -15.79 -3.21
CA ASP A 32 8.30 -16.11 -1.88
C ASP A 32 7.39 -15.46 -0.83
N THR A 33 6.51 -16.28 -0.25
CA THR A 33 5.42 -15.79 0.61
C THR A 33 5.98 -15.15 1.87
N GLU A 34 7.14 -15.65 2.35
CA GLU A 34 7.87 -15.06 3.46
C GLU A 34 8.40 -13.67 3.14
N GLU A 35 8.86 -13.44 1.91
CA GLU A 35 9.34 -12.14 1.46
C GLU A 35 8.21 -11.10 1.46
N ILE A 36 7.00 -11.51 1.03
CA ILE A 36 5.81 -10.66 1.08
C ILE A 36 5.44 -10.33 2.53
N GLU A 37 5.38 -11.32 3.42
CA GLU A 37 5.03 -11.09 4.82
C GLU A 37 6.03 -10.16 5.51
N ASN A 38 7.32 -10.35 5.26
CA ASN A 38 8.38 -9.47 5.74
C ASN A 38 8.21 -8.03 5.21
N LYS A 39 7.84 -7.87 3.94
CA LYS A 39 7.59 -6.56 3.32
C LYS A 39 6.37 -5.86 3.93
N VAL A 40 5.29 -6.60 4.18
CA VAL A 40 4.10 -6.07 4.87
C VAL A 40 4.43 -5.65 6.30
N ARG A 41 5.22 -6.45 7.03
CA ARG A 41 5.68 -6.11 8.38
C ARG A 41 6.47 -4.80 8.39
N LYS A 42 7.43 -4.65 7.47
CA LYS A 42 8.20 -3.40 7.29
C LYS A 42 7.29 -2.22 6.98
N TRP A 43 6.34 -2.37 6.07
CA TRP A 43 5.40 -1.30 5.72
C TRP A 43 4.53 -0.85 6.90
N LYS A 44 4.06 -1.78 7.73
CA LYS A 44 3.35 -1.44 8.98
C LYS A 44 4.24 -0.64 9.93
N ALA A 45 5.49 -1.07 10.14
CA ALA A 45 6.43 -0.36 11.01
C ALA A 45 6.72 1.07 10.50
N ILE A 46 6.90 1.22 9.18
CA ILE A 46 7.09 2.51 8.51
C ILE A 46 5.88 3.43 8.73
N LEU A 47 4.67 2.92 8.49
CA LEU A 47 3.43 3.69 8.66
C LEU A 47 3.24 4.13 10.10
N ASN A 48 3.51 3.23 11.06
CA ASN A 48 3.43 3.54 12.48
C ASN A 48 4.40 4.66 12.90
N SER A 49 5.57 4.75 12.24
CA SER A 49 6.59 5.76 12.50
C SER A 49 6.34 7.12 11.80
N MET A 50 5.29 7.22 10.98
CA MET A 50 4.84 8.48 10.38
C MET A 50 3.89 9.23 11.31
N THR A 51 3.98 10.56 11.26
CA THR A 51 2.99 11.46 11.90
C THR A 51 1.66 11.45 11.13
N PRO A 52 0.53 11.81 11.76
CA PRO A 52 -0.77 11.88 11.09
C PRO A 52 -0.75 12.75 9.82
N LYS A 53 -0.04 13.89 9.87
CA LYS A 53 0.12 14.80 8.73
C LYS A 53 0.87 14.15 7.56
N GLU A 54 1.90 13.38 7.84
CA GLU A 54 2.66 12.65 6.80
C GLU A 54 1.84 11.50 6.20
N ARG A 55 0.97 10.86 6.99
CA ARG A 55 0.06 9.79 6.51
C ARG A 55 -1.06 10.33 5.63
N SER A 56 -1.58 11.53 5.94
CA SER A 56 -2.60 12.20 5.13
C SER A 56 -1.99 12.82 3.87
N GLU A 57 -0.79 13.37 3.99
CA GLU A 57 -0.12 14.09 2.92
C GLU A 57 1.32 13.60 2.70
N PRO A 58 1.51 12.55 1.89
CA PRO A 58 2.85 11.99 1.67
C PRO A 58 3.80 12.94 0.91
N SER A 59 3.28 13.98 0.24
CA SER A 59 4.07 15.01 -0.46
C SER A 59 4.98 15.83 0.46
N ILE A 60 4.70 15.92 1.76
CA ILE A 60 5.57 16.67 2.68
C ILE A 60 6.79 15.88 3.14
N ILE A 61 6.91 14.59 2.75
CA ILE A 61 7.98 13.71 3.18
C ILE A 61 9.25 13.98 2.36
N ASN A 62 10.18 14.72 2.98
CA ASN A 62 11.51 15.02 2.44
C ASN A 62 12.58 14.06 3.00
N SER A 63 13.84 14.22 2.58
CA SER A 63 14.96 13.37 2.99
C SER A 63 15.16 13.32 4.52
N SER A 64 14.95 14.43 5.22
CA SER A 64 15.05 14.48 6.69
C SER A 64 13.95 13.63 7.36
N ARG A 65 12.70 13.74 6.88
CA ARG A 65 11.58 12.93 7.36
C ARG A 65 11.76 11.45 7.02
N VAL A 66 12.26 11.11 5.83
CA VAL A 66 12.60 9.74 5.44
C VAL A 66 13.57 9.13 6.45
N ARG A 67 14.66 9.83 6.77
CA ARG A 67 15.65 9.38 7.76
C ARG A 67 15.04 9.17 9.15
N ARG A 68 14.19 10.10 9.60
CA ARG A 68 13.50 9.98 10.89
C ARG A 68 12.56 8.76 10.93
N ILE A 69 11.76 8.57 9.87
CA ILE A 69 10.81 7.45 9.75
C ILE A 69 11.56 6.12 9.70
N ALA A 70 12.64 6.03 8.91
CA ALA A 70 13.47 4.84 8.79
C ALA A 70 14.06 4.42 10.14
N ARG A 71 14.63 5.38 10.88
CA ARG A 71 15.15 5.17 12.24
C ARG A 71 14.06 4.73 13.22
N GLY A 72 12.90 5.38 13.20
CA GLY A 72 11.77 5.03 14.08
C GLY A 72 11.17 3.65 13.78
N ALA A 73 11.23 3.22 12.52
CA ALA A 73 10.69 1.94 12.08
C ALA A 73 11.72 0.79 12.12
N GLY A 74 13.00 1.07 12.38
CA GLY A 74 14.07 0.07 12.33
C GLY A 74 14.33 -0.48 10.93
N VAL A 75 14.13 0.33 9.90
CA VAL A 75 14.32 -0.07 8.49
C VAL A 75 15.27 0.88 7.77
N GLU A 76 15.62 0.55 6.53
CA GLU A 76 16.47 1.42 5.72
C GLU A 76 15.67 2.55 5.06
N GLU A 77 16.35 3.66 4.73
CA GLU A 77 15.74 4.77 4.00
C GLU A 77 15.20 4.33 2.62
N ARG A 78 15.78 3.29 2.00
CA ARG A 78 15.29 2.71 0.73
C ARG A 78 13.89 2.13 0.87
N ASP A 79 13.60 1.43 1.97
CA ASP A 79 12.31 0.78 2.20
C ASP A 79 11.19 1.84 2.30
N VAL A 80 11.49 2.96 2.95
CA VAL A 80 10.58 4.10 3.06
C VAL A 80 10.34 4.74 1.69
N ARG A 81 11.39 4.96 0.90
CA ARG A 81 11.25 5.53 -0.46
C ARG A 81 10.43 4.62 -1.37
N ASP A 82 10.60 3.31 -1.27
CA ASP A 82 9.86 2.36 -2.09
C ASP A 82 8.37 2.31 -1.72
N LEU A 83 8.03 2.39 -0.43
CA LEU A 83 6.65 2.58 0.01
C LEU A 83 6.03 3.84 -0.60
N LEU A 84 6.75 4.97 -0.57
CA LEU A 84 6.28 6.23 -1.14
C LEU A 84 6.07 6.14 -2.65
N LYS A 85 7.01 5.53 -3.39
CA LYS A 85 6.88 5.29 -4.83
C LYS A 85 5.63 4.46 -5.14
N ASN A 86 5.40 3.37 -4.41
CA ASN A 86 4.23 2.52 -4.59
C ASN A 86 2.94 3.29 -4.33
N TYR A 87 2.92 4.12 -3.29
CA TYR A 87 1.79 5.00 -3.03
C TYR A 87 1.54 6.00 -4.17
N TYR A 88 2.56 6.69 -4.67
CA TYR A 88 2.39 7.65 -5.76
C TYR A 88 1.92 6.98 -7.05
N ARG A 89 2.43 5.78 -7.35
CA ARG A 89 1.96 4.97 -8.48
C ARG A 89 0.46 4.69 -8.34
N MET A 90 0.01 4.21 -7.19
CA MET A 90 -1.40 3.93 -6.93
C MET A 90 -2.27 5.19 -6.93
N ARG A 91 -1.79 6.29 -6.33
CA ARG A 91 -2.48 7.60 -6.36
C ARG A 91 -2.64 8.11 -7.79
N SER A 92 -1.62 7.96 -8.63
CA SER A 92 -1.66 8.34 -10.05
C SER A 92 -2.70 7.51 -10.82
N LEU A 93 -2.73 6.20 -10.59
CA LEU A 93 -3.76 5.32 -11.16
C LEU A 93 -5.17 5.73 -10.74
N ILE A 94 -5.41 5.96 -9.45
CA ILE A 94 -6.71 6.42 -8.93
C ILE A 94 -7.09 7.77 -9.54
N LYS A 95 -6.14 8.71 -9.67
CA LYS A 95 -6.38 10.02 -10.29
C LYS A 95 -6.78 9.86 -11.76
N ARG A 96 -6.12 8.98 -12.51
CA ARG A 96 -6.46 8.66 -13.91
C ARG A 96 -7.85 8.04 -14.03
N ILE A 97 -8.19 7.11 -13.14
CA ILE A 97 -9.51 6.46 -13.12
C ILE A 97 -10.61 7.47 -12.77
N ARG A 98 -10.42 8.30 -11.73
CA ARG A 98 -11.35 9.38 -11.37
C ARG A 98 -11.50 10.45 -12.45
N GLY A 99 -10.46 10.66 -13.25
CA GLY A 99 -10.48 11.58 -14.39
C GLY A 99 -11.27 11.05 -15.59
N ARG A 100 -11.54 9.73 -15.66
CA ARG A 100 -12.38 9.17 -16.72
C ARG A 100 -13.85 9.49 -16.46
N ARG A 101 -14.50 10.06 -17.48
CA ARG A 101 -15.91 10.48 -17.46
C ARG A 101 -16.84 9.32 -17.10
N ASP A 102 -16.47 8.09 -17.47
CA ASP A 102 -17.25 6.87 -17.24
C ASP A 102 -17.29 6.46 -15.77
N PHE A 103 -16.18 6.59 -15.03
CA PHE A 103 -16.15 6.33 -13.59
C PHE A 103 -16.97 7.36 -12.81
N ARG A 104 -16.99 8.62 -13.29
CA ARG A 104 -17.83 9.70 -12.73
C ARG A 104 -19.32 9.44 -12.96
N LYS A 105 -19.69 8.88 -14.12
CA LYS A 105 -21.06 8.45 -14.42
C LYS A 105 -21.46 7.24 -13.57
N LEU A 106 -20.57 6.27 -13.40
CA LEU A 106 -20.79 5.10 -12.53
C LEU A 106 -21.01 5.50 -11.07
N LEU A 107 -20.17 6.39 -10.53
CA LEU A 107 -20.31 6.90 -9.16
C LEU A 107 -21.60 7.70 -8.95
N ARG A 108 -22.02 8.51 -9.93
CA ARG A 108 -23.32 9.21 -9.89
C ARG A 108 -24.52 8.25 -9.94
N GLY A 109 -24.37 7.10 -10.60
CA GLY A 109 -25.38 6.04 -10.61
C GLY A 109 -25.47 5.27 -9.29
N MET A 110 -24.41 5.27 -8.48
CA MET A 110 -24.38 4.60 -7.17
C MET A 110 -24.73 5.53 -5.99
N SER A 111 -24.64 6.85 -6.16
CA SER A 111 -25.06 7.84 -5.15
C SER A 111 -26.53 8.27 -5.29
N GLY A 112 -27.33 7.46 -6.00
CA GLY A 112 -28.76 7.68 -6.25
C GLY A 112 -29.62 6.69 -5.48
N THR A 113 -29.52 6.72 -4.15
CA THR A 113 -30.54 6.33 -3.15
C THR A 113 -30.28 7.15 -1.89
#